data_AF-A0A945BHS4-F1
#
_entry.id   AF-A0A945BHS4-F1
#
_cell.length_a   1.000
_cell.length_b   1.000
_cell.length_c   1.000
_cell.angle_alpha   90.00
_cell.angle_beta   90.00
_cell.angle_gamma   90.00
#
_symmetry.space_group_name_H-M   'P 1'
#
loop_
_entity.id
_entity.type
_entity.pdbx_description
1 polymer ?
#
loop_
_entity_poly.entity_id
_entity_poly.type
_entity_poly.pdbx_seq_one_letter_code
_entity_poly.pdbx_strand_id
1 'polypeptide(L)'
;LSASNYNPLANVTNFNGGALDNTIGSGSFFLGDQHIIFNSNEECVIRSADIYSENPNNITFEIRNSNGLVLDDTTYNLTAGKQNIILNFDVPNSNGLQLGVSNGALSNSGLYRNNTGVNYPYNIGDMISVTGSSAGNDYYYFYYNIEVEAKCLDVSAIFDPFNKKNLTKITDILGREVNEKLNTTLFYIYNDGTVEKKIIIE
;
A
#
# COMPACT_ATOMS: atom_id res chain seq x y z
N LEU A 1 -17.01 0.06 6.94
CA LEU A 1 -15.80 0.60 7.59
C LEU A 1 -14.77 0.75 6.51
N SER A 2 -14.33 1.97 6.24
CA SER A 2 -13.35 2.23 5.21
C SER A 2 -12.21 3.04 5.83
N ALA A 3 -10.99 2.50 5.87
CA ALA A 3 -9.77 3.31 5.96
C ALA A 3 -9.86 4.50 4.98
N SER A 4 -9.11 5.58 5.20
CA SER A 4 -9.09 6.70 4.23
C SER A 4 -8.70 6.25 2.82
N ASN A 5 -7.97 5.14 2.72
CA ASN A 5 -7.61 4.41 1.52
C ASN A 5 -8.38 3.09 1.31
N TYR A 6 -9.43 2.83 2.08
CA TYR A 6 -10.19 1.60 1.89
C TYR A 6 -10.98 1.66 0.61
N ASN A 7 -10.65 0.69 -0.23
CA ASN A 7 -11.40 0.36 -1.41
C ASN A 7 -12.32 -0.83 -1.06
N PRO A 8 -13.65 -0.65 -0.99
CA PRO A 8 -14.62 -1.74 -0.72
C PRO A 8 -14.61 -2.86 -1.77
N LEU A 9 -13.87 -2.67 -2.88
CA LEU A 9 -13.70 -3.63 -3.96
C LEU A 9 -12.31 -4.29 -3.94
N ALA A 10 -11.41 -3.93 -3.02
CA ALA A 10 -10.11 -4.56 -2.89
C ALA A 10 -10.24 -5.94 -2.22
N ASN A 11 -10.09 -7.00 -3.02
CA ASN A 11 -10.12 -8.39 -2.54
C ASN A 11 -8.71 -8.94 -2.20
N VAL A 12 -7.66 -8.12 -2.35
CA VAL A 12 -6.27 -8.47 -2.03
C VAL A 12 -5.56 -7.24 -1.44
N THR A 13 -4.71 -7.45 -0.43
CA THR A 13 -3.88 -6.41 0.19
C THR A 13 -2.48 -6.32 -0.42
N ASN A 14 -2.10 -7.31 -1.23
CA ASN A 14 -0.79 -7.45 -1.84
C ASN A 14 -0.95 -7.49 -3.36
N PHE A 15 -0.08 -6.78 -4.07
CA PHE A 15 -0.08 -6.66 -5.51
C PHE A 15 1.33 -6.85 -6.04
N ASN A 16 1.45 -7.62 -7.12
CA ASN A 16 2.70 -7.76 -7.87
C ASN A 16 2.63 -6.93 -9.15
N GLY A 17 3.74 -6.28 -9.50
CA GLY A 17 3.84 -5.51 -10.74
C GLY A 17 5.26 -5.06 -11.05
N GLY A 18 5.39 -3.92 -11.73
CA GLY A 18 6.65 -3.56 -12.37
C GLY A 18 6.86 -4.40 -13.63
N ALA A 19 8.11 -4.51 -14.09
CA ALA A 19 8.46 -5.56 -15.04
C ALA A 19 8.45 -6.91 -14.31
N LEU A 20 7.68 -7.89 -14.80
CA LEU A 20 7.50 -9.17 -14.09
C LEU A 20 8.75 -10.05 -14.07
N ASP A 21 9.65 -9.87 -15.03
CA ASP A 21 10.94 -10.54 -15.08
C ASP A 21 11.89 -9.80 -16.04
N ASN A 22 13.10 -10.33 -16.18
CA ASN A 22 14.13 -9.77 -17.04
C ASN A 22 13.95 -10.08 -18.53
N THR A 23 12.83 -10.68 -18.95
CA THR A 23 12.56 -11.10 -20.34
C THR A 23 11.66 -10.14 -21.11
N ILE A 24 11.33 -8.98 -20.53
CA ILE A 24 10.61 -7.88 -21.23
C ILE A 24 11.31 -7.40 -22.52
N GLY A 25 12.60 -7.69 -22.65
CA GLY A 25 13.41 -7.51 -23.85
C GLY A 25 14.84 -7.96 -23.59
N SER A 26 15.78 -7.56 -24.45
CA SER A 26 17.21 -7.74 -24.20
C SER A 26 17.71 -6.87 -23.03
N GLY A 27 18.82 -7.28 -22.46
CA GLY A 27 19.47 -6.64 -21.33
C GLY A 27 20.83 -7.27 -21.02
N SER A 28 21.46 -6.79 -19.96
CA SER A 28 22.74 -7.32 -19.46
C SER A 28 22.92 -7.03 -17.98
N PHE A 29 23.85 -7.71 -17.34
CA PHE A 29 24.36 -7.29 -16.04
C PHE A 29 25.07 -5.94 -16.16
N PHE A 30 24.90 -5.10 -15.14
CA PHE A 30 25.39 -3.72 -15.14
C PHE A 30 26.02 -3.37 -13.79
N LEU A 31 27.25 -2.86 -13.83
CA LEU A 31 28.12 -2.61 -12.65
C LEU A 31 28.08 -1.13 -12.22
N GLY A 32 26.95 -0.46 -12.38
CA GLY A 32 26.79 0.94 -11.99
C GLY A 32 25.53 1.13 -11.15
N ASP A 33 25.61 2.02 -10.17
CA ASP A 33 24.50 2.28 -9.26
C ASP A 33 23.46 3.13 -9.97
N GLN A 34 22.27 2.57 -10.15
CA GLN A 34 21.15 3.18 -10.85
C GLN A 34 19.86 2.84 -10.12
N HIS A 35 18.76 3.49 -10.50
CA HIS A 35 17.47 3.32 -9.86
C HIS A 35 16.32 3.46 -10.85
N ILE A 36 15.20 2.83 -10.50
CA ILE A 36 13.90 3.16 -11.10
C ILE A 36 13.29 4.35 -10.36
N ILE A 37 12.49 5.12 -11.08
CA ILE A 37 11.74 6.27 -10.57
C ILE A 37 10.26 5.86 -10.54
N PHE A 38 9.58 6.13 -9.44
CA PHE A 38 8.17 5.77 -9.30
C PHE A 38 7.38 6.83 -8.52
N ASN A 39 6.07 6.82 -8.74
CA ASN A 39 5.10 7.56 -7.95
C ASN A 39 4.33 6.59 -7.05
N SER A 40 4.05 6.99 -5.82
CA SER A 40 3.17 6.28 -4.89
C SER A 40 1.94 7.14 -4.64
N ASN A 41 0.75 6.61 -4.96
CA ASN A 41 -0.53 7.31 -4.81
C ASN A 41 -1.07 7.29 -3.38
N GLU A 42 -0.53 6.41 -2.54
CA GLU A 42 -0.86 6.25 -1.12
C GLU A 42 0.34 5.71 -0.35
N GLU A 43 0.25 5.72 0.98
CA GLU A 43 1.25 5.08 1.82
C GLU A 43 1.14 3.55 1.69
N CYS A 44 2.25 2.89 1.40
CA CYS A 44 2.29 1.44 1.20
C CYS A 44 3.64 0.87 1.69
N VAL A 45 3.84 -0.43 1.48
CA VAL A 45 5.11 -1.09 1.72
C VAL A 45 5.56 -1.82 0.47
N ILE A 46 6.79 -1.58 0.02
CA ILE A 46 7.46 -2.48 -0.92
C ILE A 46 8.00 -3.66 -0.11
N ARG A 47 7.28 -4.79 -0.18
CA ARG A 47 7.57 -6.00 0.59
C ARG A 47 8.76 -6.75 0.02
N SER A 48 8.74 -7.04 -1.27
CA SER A 48 9.77 -7.83 -1.94
C SER A 48 9.96 -7.46 -3.41
N ALA A 49 11.07 -7.90 -3.98
CA ALA A 49 11.32 -7.84 -5.42
C ALA A 49 12.22 -9.00 -5.87
N ASP A 50 12.06 -9.42 -7.11
CA ASP A 50 12.96 -10.34 -7.78
C ASP A 50 14.20 -9.59 -8.28
N ILE A 51 15.37 -10.04 -7.85
CA ILE A 51 16.70 -9.49 -8.17
C ILE A 51 17.52 -10.55 -8.92
N TYR A 52 18.18 -10.14 -9.99
CA TYR A 52 19.06 -11.01 -10.79
C TYR A 52 20.50 -10.55 -10.62
N SER A 53 21.29 -11.30 -9.87
CA SER A 53 22.70 -11.00 -9.62
C SER A 53 23.63 -11.79 -10.53
N GLU A 54 24.67 -11.16 -11.05
CA GLU A 54 25.67 -11.84 -11.89
C GLU A 54 26.51 -12.83 -11.09
N ASN A 55 26.98 -12.38 -9.91
CA ASN A 55 27.85 -13.12 -9.00
C ASN A 55 27.38 -12.88 -7.56
N PRO A 56 27.89 -13.66 -6.57
CA PRO A 56 27.68 -13.34 -5.18
C PRO A 56 28.20 -11.93 -4.83
N ASN A 57 27.40 -11.14 -4.13
CA ASN A 57 27.74 -9.78 -3.71
C ASN A 57 26.97 -9.41 -2.43
N ASN A 58 27.39 -8.36 -1.75
CA ASN A 58 26.67 -7.80 -0.61
C ASN A 58 26.15 -6.42 -1.03
N ILE A 59 24.83 -6.29 -1.15
CA ILE A 59 24.18 -5.09 -1.70
C ILE A 59 23.30 -4.46 -0.64
N THR A 60 23.47 -3.15 -0.44
CA THR A 60 22.52 -2.30 0.26
C THR A 60 21.52 -1.74 -0.75
N PHE A 61 20.26 -2.12 -0.60
CA PHE A 61 19.13 -1.58 -1.34
C PHE A 61 18.54 -0.39 -0.56
N GLU A 62 18.04 0.61 -1.28
CA GLU A 62 17.56 1.86 -0.72
C GLU A 62 16.26 2.29 -1.41
N ILE A 63 15.33 2.82 -0.62
CA ILE A 63 14.32 3.75 -1.11
C ILE A 63 14.77 5.18 -0.78
N ARG A 64 14.72 6.06 -1.77
CA ARG A 64 15.08 7.47 -1.62
C ARG A 64 13.93 8.37 -2.04
N ASN A 65 13.90 9.58 -1.49
CA ASN A 65 13.00 10.62 -1.98
C ASN A 65 13.46 11.15 -3.36
N SER A 66 12.69 12.07 -3.94
CA SER A 66 12.96 12.64 -5.27
C SER A 66 14.28 13.39 -5.38
N ASN A 67 14.84 13.84 -4.26
CA ASN A 67 16.14 14.53 -4.20
C ASN A 67 17.30 13.56 -3.95
N GLY A 68 17.05 12.26 -3.87
CA GLY A 68 18.07 11.24 -3.60
C GLY A 68 18.45 11.07 -2.13
N LEU A 69 17.70 11.65 -1.18
CA LEU A 69 17.90 11.36 0.25
C LEU A 69 17.31 9.98 0.59
N VAL A 70 18.09 9.13 1.24
CA VAL A 70 17.67 7.81 1.72
C VAL A 70 16.59 7.96 2.78
N LEU A 71 15.47 7.26 2.56
CA LEU A 71 14.34 7.17 3.48
C LEU A 71 14.42 5.88 4.31
N ASP A 72 14.82 4.79 3.67
CA ASP A 72 14.99 3.47 4.28
C ASP A 72 15.97 2.61 3.44
N ASP A 73 16.63 1.65 4.08
CA ASP A 73 17.63 0.78 3.47
C ASP A 73 17.70 -0.61 4.12
N THR A 74 18.18 -1.58 3.34
CA THR A 74 18.45 -2.93 3.85
C THR A 74 19.58 -3.58 3.08
N THR A 75 20.34 -4.45 3.74
CA THR A 75 21.54 -5.07 3.15
C THR A 75 21.43 -6.58 3.12
N TYR A 76 21.69 -7.18 1.95
CA TYR A 76 21.68 -8.63 1.76
C TYR A 76 22.92 -9.15 1.05
N ASN A 77 23.35 -10.35 1.46
CA ASN A 77 24.30 -11.15 0.72
C ASN A 77 23.56 -11.96 -0.35
N LEU A 78 23.80 -11.65 -1.62
CA LEU A 78 23.25 -12.36 -2.76
C LEU A 78 24.16 -13.50 -3.21
N THR A 79 23.55 -14.42 -3.94
CA THR A 79 24.16 -15.46 -4.76
C THR A 79 23.93 -15.14 -6.24
N ALA A 80 24.63 -15.83 -7.14
CA ALA A 80 24.40 -15.65 -8.57
C ALA A 80 23.00 -16.16 -8.99
N GLY A 81 22.35 -15.43 -9.89
CA GLY A 81 21.04 -15.78 -10.44
C GLY A 81 19.87 -14.99 -9.85
N LYS A 82 18.65 -15.48 -10.10
CA LYS A 82 17.39 -14.90 -9.62
C LYS A 82 17.19 -15.22 -8.14
N GLN A 83 16.87 -14.22 -7.34
CA GLN A 83 16.43 -14.36 -5.95
C GLN A 83 15.27 -13.40 -5.67
N ASN A 84 14.32 -13.81 -4.84
CA ASN A 84 13.34 -12.90 -4.26
C ASN A 84 13.91 -12.32 -2.97
N ILE A 85 14.05 -10.99 -2.91
CA ILE A 85 14.64 -10.26 -1.79
C ILE A 85 13.52 -9.55 -1.03
N ILE A 86 13.48 -9.77 0.29
CA ILE A 86 12.53 -9.13 1.20
C ILE A 86 13.08 -7.75 1.56
N LEU A 87 12.44 -6.69 1.09
CA LEU A 87 12.87 -5.31 1.28
C LEU A 87 12.21 -4.68 2.51
N ASN A 88 10.87 -4.79 2.61
CA ASN A 88 10.05 -4.20 3.67
C ASN A 88 10.16 -2.67 3.81
N PHE A 89 10.36 -1.95 2.71
CA PHE A 89 10.49 -0.50 2.73
C PHE A 89 9.17 0.22 2.89
N ASP A 90 9.10 1.11 3.88
CA ASP A 90 7.98 2.01 4.06
C ASP A 90 7.97 3.10 2.96
N VAL A 91 6.87 3.17 2.21
CA VAL A 91 6.74 4.09 1.08
C VAL A 91 5.74 5.21 1.42
N PRO A 92 6.16 6.48 1.41
CA PRO A 92 5.24 7.60 1.58
C PRO A 92 4.42 7.86 0.30
N ASN A 93 3.24 8.47 0.44
CA ASN A 93 2.51 9.04 -0.69
C ASN A 93 3.28 10.23 -1.29
N SER A 94 3.99 10.00 -2.40
CA SER A 94 4.84 11.01 -3.03
C SER A 94 5.19 10.62 -4.47
N ASN A 95 5.58 11.62 -5.26
CA ASN A 95 6.00 11.44 -6.64
C ASN A 95 7.53 11.49 -6.78
N GLY A 96 8.03 10.76 -7.78
CA GLY A 96 9.45 10.76 -8.13
C GLY A 96 10.35 10.09 -7.08
N LEU A 97 9.81 9.18 -6.27
CA LEU A 97 10.60 8.35 -5.38
C LEU A 97 11.55 7.46 -6.19
N GLN A 98 12.65 7.05 -5.58
CA GLN A 98 13.69 6.27 -6.24
C GLN A 98 13.86 4.94 -5.51
N LEU A 99 13.86 3.83 -6.26
CA LEU A 99 14.21 2.50 -5.74
C LEU A 99 15.50 2.05 -6.42
N GLY A 100 16.56 1.92 -5.65
CA GLY A 100 17.91 1.70 -6.16
C GLY A 100 18.85 1.12 -5.11
N VAL A 101 20.12 1.00 -5.49
CA VAL A 101 21.19 0.53 -4.61
C VAL A 101 21.99 1.69 -4.05
N SER A 102 22.69 1.47 -2.95
CA SER A 102 23.60 2.46 -2.36
C SER A 102 24.78 2.78 -3.28
N ASN A 103 25.41 3.93 -3.07
CA ASN A 103 26.58 4.33 -3.86
C ASN A 103 27.76 3.37 -3.63
N GLY A 104 28.31 2.85 -4.73
CA GLY A 104 29.39 1.85 -4.76
C GLY A 104 28.92 0.40 -4.63
N ALA A 105 27.62 0.13 -4.50
CA ALA A 105 27.09 -1.22 -4.25
C ALA A 105 27.43 -2.21 -5.38
N LEU A 106 27.47 -1.75 -6.63
CA LEU A 106 27.69 -2.62 -7.80
C LEU A 106 29.13 -2.56 -8.36
N SER A 107 30.08 -2.11 -7.54
CA SER A 107 31.50 -1.99 -7.92
C SER A 107 32.19 -3.33 -8.26
N ASN A 108 31.73 -4.44 -7.67
CA ASN A 108 32.35 -5.76 -7.85
C ASN A 108 31.51 -6.74 -8.70
N SER A 109 30.19 -6.55 -8.75
CA SER A 109 29.27 -7.44 -9.45
C SER A 109 28.01 -6.68 -9.84
N GLY A 110 27.49 -6.93 -11.05
CA GLY A 110 26.33 -6.24 -11.55
C GLY A 110 25.00 -6.92 -11.23
N LEU A 111 23.95 -6.11 -11.26
CA LEU A 111 22.55 -6.58 -11.32
C LEU A 111 22.03 -6.47 -12.76
N TYR A 112 21.08 -7.31 -13.12
CA TYR A 112 20.52 -7.30 -14.47
C TYR A 112 19.61 -6.09 -14.71
N ARG A 113 19.79 -5.45 -15.87
CA ARG A 113 18.89 -4.42 -16.40
C ARG A 113 18.46 -4.74 -17.82
N ASN A 114 17.25 -4.35 -18.19
CA ASN A 114 16.82 -4.35 -19.59
C ASN A 114 17.19 -3.02 -20.28
N ASN A 115 17.46 -3.07 -21.57
CA ASN A 115 17.72 -1.90 -22.43
C ASN A 115 16.92 -1.90 -23.74
N THR A 116 15.99 -2.83 -23.87
CA THR A 116 15.02 -2.91 -24.97
C THR A 116 13.74 -3.50 -24.39
N GLY A 117 12.61 -3.28 -25.06
CA GLY A 117 11.30 -3.77 -24.57
C GLY A 117 10.79 -3.04 -23.32
N VAL A 118 11.47 -1.96 -22.92
CA VAL A 118 11.05 -1.13 -21.79
C VAL A 118 9.89 -0.24 -22.24
N ASN A 119 8.78 -0.27 -21.51
CA ASN A 119 7.59 0.52 -21.79
C ASN A 119 6.98 1.07 -20.50
N TYR A 120 7.49 2.22 -20.05
CA TYR A 120 6.92 2.93 -18.90
C TYR A 120 5.55 3.55 -19.23
N PRO A 121 4.60 3.62 -18.27
CA PRO A 121 4.75 3.18 -16.88
C PRO A 121 4.49 1.70 -16.66
N TYR A 122 5.11 1.14 -15.60
CA TYR A 122 4.74 -0.17 -15.06
C TYR A 122 3.99 0.01 -13.73
N ASN A 123 2.73 -0.41 -13.70
CA ASN A 123 1.87 -0.23 -12.52
C ASN A 123 1.95 -1.44 -11.60
N ILE A 124 1.74 -1.20 -10.30
CA ILE A 124 1.62 -2.20 -9.25
C ILE A 124 0.32 -1.92 -8.50
N GLY A 125 -0.75 -2.60 -8.92
CA GLY A 125 -2.12 -2.23 -8.54
C GLY A 125 -2.40 -0.75 -8.86
N ASP A 126 -3.17 -0.10 -7.98
CA ASP A 126 -3.42 1.34 -8.03
C ASP A 126 -2.46 2.15 -7.15
N MET A 127 -1.52 1.48 -6.47
CA MET A 127 -0.64 2.07 -5.45
C MET A 127 0.60 2.73 -6.05
N ILE A 128 1.37 1.98 -6.84
CA ILE A 128 2.65 2.43 -7.38
C ILE A 128 2.61 2.43 -8.90
N SER A 129 3.16 3.48 -9.50
CA SER A 129 3.44 3.57 -10.93
C SER A 129 4.93 3.85 -11.12
N VAL A 130 5.67 2.87 -11.63
CA VAL A 130 7.07 3.05 -12.04
C VAL A 130 7.08 3.82 -13.35
N THR A 131 7.64 5.02 -13.35
CA THR A 131 7.47 6.02 -14.42
C THR A 131 8.72 6.23 -15.26
N GLY A 132 9.88 5.76 -14.80
CA GLY A 132 11.14 5.88 -15.55
C GLY A 132 12.34 5.31 -14.81
N SER A 133 13.52 5.72 -15.23
CA SER A 133 14.79 5.39 -14.57
C SER A 133 15.77 6.56 -14.57
N SER A 134 16.82 6.43 -13.75
CA SER A 134 17.92 7.39 -13.71
C SER A 134 18.75 7.50 -14.99
N ALA A 135 18.57 6.60 -15.97
CA ALA A 135 19.20 6.66 -17.30
C ALA A 135 18.21 7.00 -18.43
N GLY A 136 17.01 7.51 -18.10
CA GLY A 136 15.96 7.73 -19.08
C GLY A 136 15.08 6.50 -19.31
N ASN A 137 14.23 6.55 -20.32
CA ASN A 137 13.10 5.62 -20.44
C ASN A 137 13.40 4.35 -21.23
N ASP A 138 14.62 4.21 -21.77
CA ASP A 138 15.05 3.01 -22.51
C ASP A 138 15.54 1.88 -21.59
N TYR A 139 15.64 2.13 -20.28
CA TYR A 139 16.25 1.23 -19.32
C TYR A 139 15.33 0.93 -18.16
N TYR A 140 15.27 -0.35 -17.74
CA TYR A 140 14.59 -0.81 -16.53
C TYR A 140 15.60 -1.48 -15.61
N TYR A 141 15.71 -1.00 -14.37
CA TYR A 141 16.79 -1.38 -13.47
C TYR A 141 16.32 -2.27 -12.32
N PHE A 142 16.98 -3.43 -12.22
CA PHE A 142 17.21 -4.28 -11.04
C PHE A 142 16.02 -4.94 -10.36
N TYR A 143 14.88 -4.26 -10.22
CA TYR A 143 13.75 -4.70 -9.39
C TYR A 143 12.60 -5.22 -10.25
N TYR A 144 12.48 -6.54 -10.34
CA TYR A 144 11.41 -7.19 -11.10
C TYR A 144 10.34 -7.74 -10.14
N ASN A 145 9.13 -7.97 -10.66
CA ASN A 145 8.02 -8.58 -9.92
C ASN A 145 7.85 -8.00 -8.51
N ILE A 146 7.79 -6.67 -8.42
CA ILE A 146 7.78 -5.96 -7.15
C ILE A 146 6.46 -6.24 -6.44
N GLU A 147 6.53 -6.74 -5.22
CA GLU A 147 5.38 -6.95 -4.34
C GLU A 147 5.17 -5.72 -3.47
N VAL A 148 3.95 -5.17 -3.53
CA VAL A 148 3.52 -4.02 -2.75
C VAL A 148 2.33 -4.42 -1.89
N GLU A 149 2.40 -4.06 -0.61
CA GLU A 149 1.33 -4.24 0.36
C GLU A 149 0.74 -2.88 0.73
N ALA A 150 -0.59 -2.78 0.69
CA ALA A 150 -1.30 -1.59 1.15
C ALA A 150 -1.17 -1.44 2.67
N LYS A 151 -0.83 -0.24 3.16
CA LYS A 151 -0.91 0.03 4.59
C LYS A 151 -2.36 0.29 5.00
N CYS A 152 -2.86 -0.48 5.94
CA CYS A 152 -4.09 -0.12 6.66
C CYS A 152 -3.70 0.88 7.76
N LEU A 153 -3.95 2.17 7.54
CA LEU A 153 -3.74 3.17 8.59
C LEU A 153 -4.74 2.94 9.72
N ASP A 154 -4.23 2.84 10.95
CA ASP A 154 -5.04 2.57 12.14
C ASP A 154 -6.15 3.62 12.33
N VAL A 155 -7.33 3.10 12.64
CA VAL A 155 -8.60 3.83 12.71
C VAL A 155 -8.61 4.78 13.92
N SER A 156 -8.45 6.08 13.67
CA SER A 156 -8.63 7.13 14.70
C SER A 156 -9.97 7.85 14.61
N ALA A 157 -11.06 7.15 14.29
CA ALA A 157 -12.42 7.61 14.62
C ALA A 157 -13.42 6.47 14.41
N ILE A 158 -14.26 6.21 15.40
CA ILE A 158 -15.50 5.46 15.22
C ILE A 158 -16.42 6.31 14.34
N PHE A 159 -16.35 6.16 13.03
CA PHE A 159 -17.39 6.65 12.13
C PHE A 159 -18.42 5.53 12.00
N ASP A 160 -19.39 5.53 12.90
CA ASP A 160 -20.54 4.64 12.84
C ASP A 160 -21.71 5.39 12.18
N PRO A 161 -21.94 5.24 10.86
CA PRO A 161 -23.04 5.90 10.17
C PRO A 161 -24.42 5.42 10.65
N PHE A 162 -24.49 4.37 11.48
CA PHE A 162 -25.73 3.87 12.09
C PHE A 162 -25.93 4.36 13.52
N ASN A 163 -24.97 5.08 14.12
CA ASN A 163 -25.13 5.63 15.47
C ASN A 163 -26.05 6.88 15.52
N LYS A 164 -26.82 7.13 14.46
CA LYS A 164 -27.93 8.08 14.51
C LYS A 164 -29.17 7.36 15.00
N LYS A 165 -29.29 7.31 16.32
CA LYS A 165 -30.46 6.83 17.06
C LYS A 165 -31.67 7.73 16.76
N ASN A 166 -32.58 7.28 15.89
CA ASN A 166 -33.83 7.97 15.59
C ASN A 166 -35.00 7.22 16.22
N LEU A 167 -35.89 7.94 16.90
CA LEU A 167 -37.09 7.37 17.50
C LEU A 167 -38.04 6.89 16.39
N THR A 168 -38.42 5.62 16.44
CA THR A 168 -39.35 5.01 15.48
C THR A 168 -40.77 4.97 16.03
N LYS A 169 -40.95 4.59 17.29
CA LYS A 169 -42.28 4.52 17.94
C LYS A 169 -42.19 4.60 19.45
N ILE A 170 -43.28 5.02 20.08
CA ILE A 170 -43.49 4.97 21.52
C ILE A 170 -44.65 4.02 21.80
N THR A 171 -44.46 3.03 22.66
CA THR A 171 -45.51 2.08 23.03
C THR A 171 -45.75 2.00 24.53
N ASP A 172 -46.97 1.66 24.93
CA ASP A 172 -47.29 1.31 26.32
C ASP A 172 -46.84 -0.12 26.67
N ILE A 173 -47.08 -0.55 27.91
CA ILE A 173 -46.76 -1.91 28.40
C ILE A 173 -47.50 -3.04 27.67
N LEU A 174 -48.57 -2.71 26.93
CA LEU A 174 -49.34 -3.66 26.12
C LEU A 174 -48.90 -3.63 24.64
N GLY A 175 -47.88 -2.86 24.29
CA GLY A 175 -47.34 -2.74 22.94
C GLY A 175 -48.17 -1.87 22.00
N ARG A 176 -49.13 -1.09 22.51
CA ARG A 176 -49.93 -0.16 21.71
C ARG A 176 -49.17 1.13 21.51
N GLU A 177 -49.23 1.69 20.30
CA GLU A 177 -48.60 2.97 19.98
C GLU A 177 -49.33 4.12 20.68
N VAL A 178 -48.59 4.96 21.40
CA VAL A 178 -49.13 6.05 22.22
C VAL A 178 -48.25 7.29 22.12
N ASN A 179 -48.84 8.46 22.33
CA ASN A 179 -48.08 9.69 22.55
C ASN A 179 -47.52 9.73 23.98
N GLU A 180 -46.56 10.65 24.23
CA GLU A 180 -45.97 10.85 25.55
C GLU A 180 -47.04 11.19 26.59
N LYS A 181 -47.06 10.45 27.70
CA LYS A 181 -48.05 10.57 28.77
C LYS A 181 -47.38 10.50 30.14
N LEU A 182 -47.76 11.43 31.02
CA LEU A 182 -47.31 11.46 32.41
C LEU A 182 -47.77 10.22 33.18
N ASN A 183 -47.03 9.89 34.23
CA ASN A 183 -47.27 8.81 35.19
C ASN A 183 -47.58 7.45 34.53
N THR A 184 -47.05 7.24 33.32
CA THR A 184 -47.23 6.03 32.52
C THR A 184 -45.86 5.48 32.12
N THR A 185 -45.70 4.16 32.14
CA THR A 185 -44.49 3.52 31.59
C THR A 185 -44.57 3.46 30.08
N LEU A 186 -43.55 4.02 29.42
CA LEU A 186 -43.43 4.11 27.97
C LEU A 186 -42.16 3.39 27.50
N PHE A 187 -42.23 2.76 26.33
CA PHE A 187 -41.09 2.16 25.64
C PHE A 187 -40.83 2.93 24.34
N TYR A 188 -39.67 3.57 24.26
CA TYR A 188 -39.18 4.28 23.08
C TYR A 188 -38.35 3.30 22.26
N ILE A 189 -38.81 2.99 21.06
CA ILE A 189 -38.18 2.01 20.17
C ILE A 189 -37.50 2.78 19.05
N TYR A 190 -36.23 2.49 18.85
CA TYR A 190 -35.37 3.19 17.90
C TYR A 190 -35.10 2.35 16.66
N ASN A 191 -34.70 3.02 15.59
CA ASN A 191 -34.40 2.40 14.29
C ASN A 191 -33.20 1.43 14.32
N ASP A 192 -32.33 1.58 15.32
CA ASP A 192 -31.19 0.70 15.60
C ASP A 192 -31.57 -0.56 16.41
N GLY A 193 -32.86 -0.73 16.73
CA GLY A 193 -33.37 -1.84 17.53
C GLY A 193 -33.23 -1.65 19.04
N THR A 194 -32.63 -0.55 19.51
CA THR A 194 -32.58 -0.24 20.95
C THR A 194 -33.96 0.14 21.48
N VAL A 195 -34.18 -0.11 22.77
CA VAL A 195 -35.42 0.24 23.47
C VAL A 195 -35.09 0.95 24.78
N GLU A 196 -35.68 2.12 25.01
CA GLU A 196 -35.59 2.84 26.28
C GLU A 196 -36.93 2.80 27.02
N LYS A 197 -36.91 2.44 28.31
CA LYS A 197 -38.07 2.56 29.20
C LYS A 197 -38.06 3.92 29.90
N LYS A 198 -39.15 4.69 29.82
CA LYS A 198 -39.30 5.99 30.50
C LYS A 198 -40.61 6.07 31.29
N ILE A 199 -40.57 6.83 32.38
CA ILE A 199 -41.75 7.30 33.13
C ILE A 199 -41.56 8.80 33.31
N ILE A 200 -42.48 9.60 32.76
CA ILE A 200 -42.47 11.05 32.91
C ILE A 200 -43.38 11.38 34.10
N ILE A 201 -42.86 12.06 35.12
CA ILE A 201 -43.60 12.40 36.36
C ILE A 201 -43.84 13.92 36.36
N GLU A 202 -44.89 14.35 37.06
CA GLU A 202 -45.17 15.78 37.34
C GLU A 202 -44.13 16.41 38.27
#